data_AF-U5BS58-F1
#
_entry.id   AF-U5BS58-F1
#
_cell.length_a   1.000
_cell.length_b   1.000
_cell.length_c   1.000
_cell.angle_alpha   90.00
_cell.angle_beta   90.00
_cell.angle_gamma   90.00
#
_symmetry.space_group_name_H-M   'P 1'
#
loop_
_entity.id
_entity.type
_entity.pdbx_description
1 polymer ?
#
loop_
_entity_poly.entity_id
_entity_poly.type
_entity_poly.pdbx_seq_one_letter_code
_entity_poly.pdbx_strand_id
1 'polypeptide(L)'
;MLNVSEIVQTIKKLIEVRFNIIRDEVQDQFSSILTRILILVSMAMVSLLVLLFLSISLAFYISELTYSTYKGFFYVGIIYLLVLFLLYLVRNSRRMKGSLQENLREFIFKMKK
;
A
#
# COMPACT_ATOMS: atom_id res chain seq x y z
N MET A 1 -2.32 6.56 -61.72
CA MET A 1 -1.53 5.45 -61.14
C MET A 1 -1.73 5.51 -59.64
N LEU A 2 -2.45 4.55 -59.06
CA LEU A 2 -2.62 4.49 -57.61
C LEU A 2 -1.24 4.18 -57.02
N ASN A 3 -0.66 5.13 -56.29
CA ASN A 3 0.61 4.93 -55.61
C ASN A 3 0.36 3.93 -54.47
N VAL A 4 0.48 2.64 -54.78
CA VAL A 4 0.47 1.53 -53.80
C VAL A 4 1.45 1.83 -52.66
N SER A 5 2.52 2.58 -52.95
CA SER A 5 3.45 3.14 -51.98
C SER A 5 2.79 4.01 -50.89
N GLU A 6 1.85 4.90 -51.23
CA GLU A 6 1.16 5.78 -50.26
C GLU A 6 0.23 4.98 -49.34
N ILE A 7 -0.45 3.97 -49.87
CA ILE A 7 -1.32 3.09 -49.07
C ILE A 7 -0.48 2.29 -48.07
N VAL A 8 0.65 1.74 -48.52
CA VAL A 8 1.59 1.02 -47.66
C VAL A 8 2.21 1.94 -46.61
N GLN A 9 2.58 3.18 -46.96
CA GLN A 9 3.07 4.17 -46.00
C GLN A 9 2.01 4.55 -44.96
N THR A 10 0.75 4.71 -45.37
CA THR A 10 -0.35 5.05 -44.47
C THR A 10 -0.61 3.91 -43.47
N ILE A 11 -0.62 2.66 -43.94
CA ILE A 11 -0.76 1.48 -43.08
C ILE A 11 0.43 1.36 -42.12
N LYS A 12 1.65 1.58 -42.60
CA LYS A 12 2.86 1.56 -41.76
C LYS A 12 2.79 2.62 -40.66
N LYS A 13 2.35 3.82 -40.99
CA LYS A 13 2.15 4.93 -40.05
C LYS A 13 1.05 4.62 -39.03
N LEU A 14 -0.04 3.97 -39.44
CA LEU A 14 -1.08 3.51 -38.53
C LEU A 14 -0.57 2.47 -37.53
N ILE A 15 0.24 1.51 -37.99
CA ILE A 15 0.84 0.49 -37.12
C ILE A 15 1.84 1.13 -36.14
N GLU A 16 2.66 2.05 -36.61
CA GLU A 16 3.64 2.78 -35.79
C GLU A 16 2.95 3.62 -34.70
N VAL A 17 1.88 4.34 -35.06
CA VAL A 17 1.08 5.11 -34.09
C VAL A 17 0.42 4.19 -33.06
N ARG A 18 -0.15 3.05 -33.48
CA ARG A 18 -0.74 2.06 -32.55
C ARG A 18 0.30 1.53 -31.57
N PHE A 19 1.51 1.25 -32.06
CA PHE A 19 2.60 0.74 -31.22
C PHE A 19 3.10 1.80 -30.22
N ASN A 20 3.23 3.04 -30.65
CA ASN A 20 3.60 4.16 -29.78
C ASN A 20 2.55 4.39 -28.69
N ILE A 21 1.26 4.40 -29.04
CA ILE A 21 0.17 4.52 -28.06
C ILE A 21 0.24 3.41 -27.01
N ILE A 22 0.47 2.16 -27.42
CA ILE A 22 0.60 1.03 -26.48
C ILE A 22 1.82 1.22 -25.57
N ARG A 23 2.97 1.65 -26.12
CA ARG A 23 4.20 1.88 -25.34
C ARG A 23 4.01 2.99 -24.31
N ASP A 24 3.40 4.09 -24.71
CA ASP A 24 3.15 5.25 -23.86
C ASP A 24 2.13 4.91 -22.76
N GLU A 25 1.03 4.24 -23.12
CA GLU A 25 0.00 3.81 -22.16
C GLU A 25 0.54 2.80 -21.13
N VAL A 26 1.43 1.90 -21.57
CA VAL A 26 2.17 1.00 -20.68
C VAL A 26 3.06 1.81 -19.73
N GLN A 27 3.90 2.72 -20.25
CA GLN A 27 4.80 3.53 -19.42
C GLN A 27 4.05 4.37 -18.38
N ASP A 28 2.92 4.97 -18.77
CA ASP A 28 2.08 5.76 -17.88
C ASP A 28 1.41 4.92 -16.81
N GLN A 29 0.85 3.76 -17.17
CA GLN A 29 0.26 2.84 -16.19
C GLN A 29 1.31 2.30 -15.20
N PHE A 30 2.48 1.90 -15.69
CA PHE A 30 3.58 1.45 -14.83
C PHE A 30 4.05 2.56 -13.90
N SER A 31 4.25 3.78 -14.41
CA SER A 31 4.68 4.92 -13.60
C SER A 31 3.64 5.26 -12.53
N SER A 32 2.35 5.28 -12.88
CA SER A 32 1.25 5.51 -11.95
C SER A 32 1.19 4.45 -10.84
N ILE A 33 1.30 3.16 -11.18
CA ILE A 33 1.30 2.07 -10.21
C ILE A 33 2.53 2.16 -9.29
N LEU A 34 3.71 2.40 -9.85
CA LEU A 34 4.96 2.55 -9.09
C LEU A 34 4.88 3.71 -8.10
N THR A 35 4.45 4.90 -8.54
CA THR A 35 4.30 6.07 -7.66
C THR A 35 3.34 5.77 -6.51
N ARG A 36 2.22 5.09 -6.77
CA ARG A 36 1.25 4.75 -5.73
C ARG A 36 1.77 3.70 -4.75
N ILE A 37 2.48 2.68 -5.23
CA ILE A 37 3.13 1.69 -4.36
C ILE A 37 4.18 2.38 -3.49
N LEU A 38 4.99 3.26 -4.08
CA LEU A 38 6.00 4.01 -3.33
C LEU A 38 5.37 4.86 -2.23
N ILE A 39 4.28 5.58 -2.51
CA ILE A 39 3.56 6.38 -1.52
C ILE A 39 2.98 5.47 -0.42
N LEU A 40 2.34 4.35 -0.80
CA LEU A 40 1.75 3.41 0.16
C LEU A 40 2.81 2.78 1.08
N VAL A 41 3.93 2.32 0.52
CA VAL A 41 5.05 1.76 1.27
C VAL A 41 5.67 2.80 2.18
N SER A 42 5.85 4.03 1.70
CA SER A 42 6.37 5.14 2.50
C SER A 42 5.46 5.46 3.68
N MET A 43 4.15 5.54 3.46
CA MET A 43 3.14 5.74 4.52
C MET A 43 3.17 4.61 5.54
N ALA A 44 3.22 3.35 5.09
CA ALA A 44 3.30 2.19 5.97
C ALA A 44 4.57 2.20 6.82
N MET A 45 5.72 2.56 6.22
CA MET A 45 7.00 2.64 6.90
C MET A 45 7.00 3.74 7.98
N VAL A 46 6.51 4.93 7.66
CA VAL A 46 6.37 6.03 8.64
C VAL A 46 5.40 5.64 9.76
N SER A 47 4.28 5.00 9.43
CA SER A 47 3.32 4.54 10.44
C SER A 47 3.92 3.50 11.38
N LEU A 48 4.69 2.54 10.85
CA LEU A 48 5.44 1.56 11.64
C LEU A 48 6.44 2.23 12.59
N LEU A 49 7.19 3.23 12.10
CA LEU A 49 8.12 4.00 12.92
C LEU A 49 7.40 4.73 14.05
N VAL A 50 6.31 5.44 13.74
CA VAL A 50 5.50 6.15 14.75
C VAL A 50 5.00 5.18 15.82
N LEU A 51 4.50 4.01 15.43
CA LEU A 51 3.99 3.01 16.35
C LEU A 51 5.10 2.42 17.23
N LEU A 52 6.29 2.20 16.66
CA LEU A 52 7.47 1.74 17.40
C LEU A 52 7.92 2.80 18.42
N PHE A 53 8.02 4.07 18.03
CA PHE A 53 8.39 5.15 18.94
C PHE A 53 7.36 5.37 20.04
N LEU A 54 6.07 5.29 19.72
CA LEU A 54 4.98 5.33 20.70
C LEU A 54 5.12 4.21 21.73
N SER A 55 5.40 2.99 21.27
CA SER A 55 5.61 1.84 22.15
C SER A 55 6.80 2.03 23.09
N ILE A 56 7.92 2.48 22.55
CA ILE A 56 9.13 2.74 23.34
C ILE A 56 8.85 3.87 24.35
N SER A 57 8.20 4.95 23.90
CA SER A 57 7.82 6.07 24.76
C SER A 57 6.89 5.63 25.90
N LEU A 58 5.88 4.81 25.62
CA LEU A 58 5.00 4.21 26.63
C LEU A 58 5.76 3.33 27.61
N ALA A 59 6.70 2.50 27.13
CA ALA A 59 7.52 1.65 27.98
C ALA A 59 8.36 2.48 28.96
N PHE A 60 8.99 3.55 28.46
CA PHE A 60 9.78 4.45 29.28
C PHE A 60 8.93 5.25 30.25
N TYR A 61 7.78 5.78 29.83
CA TYR A 61 6.87 6.53 30.69
C TYR A 61 6.38 5.69 31.88
N ILE A 62 5.98 4.43 31.62
CA ILE A 62 5.57 3.51 32.69
C ILE A 62 6.76 3.11 33.56
N SER A 63 7.95 2.97 32.97
CA SER A 63 9.17 2.63 33.72
C SER A 63 9.57 3.71 34.72
N GLU A 64 9.42 4.98 34.34
CA GLU A 64 9.75 6.15 35.15
C GLU A 64 8.78 6.27 36.33
N LEU A 65 7.48 6.03 36.08
CA LEU A 65 6.45 6.04 37.13
C LEU A 65 6.64 4.92 38.16
N THR A 66 7.26 3.81 37.76
CA THR A 66 7.42 2.63 38.62
C THR A 66 8.82 2.50 39.23
N TYR A 67 9.72 3.46 38.96
CA TYR A 67 11.13 3.49 39.40
C TYR A 67 11.92 2.19 39.10
N SER A 68 11.43 1.36 38.17
CA SER A 68 12.01 0.06 37.84
C SER A 68 11.73 -0.31 36.38
N THR A 69 12.79 -0.40 35.58
CA THR A 69 12.76 -0.59 34.13
C THR A 69 12.02 -1.85 33.69
N TYR A 70 12.12 -2.91 34.50
CA TYR A 70 11.48 -4.20 34.20
C TYR A 70 9.95 -4.13 34.15
N LYS A 71 9.35 -3.30 35.03
CA LYS A 71 7.89 -3.19 35.13
C LYS A 71 7.29 -2.40 33.97
N GLY A 72 8.01 -1.41 33.44
CA GLY A 72 7.56 -0.64 32.26
C GLY A 72 7.39 -1.52 31.02
N PHE A 73 8.38 -2.37 30.73
CA PHE A 73 8.29 -3.33 29.62
C PHE A 73 7.24 -4.42 29.85
N PHE A 74 7.02 -4.84 31.11
CA PHE A 74 5.98 -5.82 31.43
C PHE A 74 4.57 -5.31 31.11
N TYR A 75 4.27 -4.05 31.45
CA TYR A 75 2.98 -3.43 31.11
C TYR A 75 2.79 -3.21 29.61
N VAL A 76 3.84 -2.81 28.89
CA VAL A 76 3.78 -2.71 27.42
C VAL A 76 3.58 -4.10 26.80
N GLY A 77 4.19 -5.14 27.35
CA GLY A 77 3.92 -6.54 26.98
C GLY A 77 2.45 -6.94 27.16
N ILE A 78 1.81 -6.53 28.25
CA ILE A 78 0.37 -6.76 28.48
C ILE A 78 -0.48 -5.98 27.48
N ILE A 79 -0.13 -4.73 27.17
CA ILE A 79 -0.82 -3.93 26.13
C ILE A 79 -0.73 -4.62 24.78
N TYR A 80 0.45 -5.12 24.39
CA TYR A 80 0.61 -5.87 23.14
C TYR A 80 -0.16 -7.18 23.13
N LEU A 81 -0.22 -7.90 24.26
CA LEU A 81 -1.05 -9.09 24.41
C LEU A 81 -2.54 -8.77 24.25
N LEU A 82 -3.01 -7.65 24.80
CA LEU A 82 -4.37 -7.15 24.64
C LEU A 82 -4.68 -6.78 23.18
N VAL A 83 -3.75 -6.10 22.51
CA VAL A 83 -3.85 -5.80 21.07
C VAL A 83 -3.91 -7.10 20.26
N LEU A 84 -3.08 -8.09 20.59
CA LEU A 84 -3.09 -9.41 19.93
C LEU A 84 -4.42 -10.15 20.15
N PHE A 85 -4.97 -10.09 21.36
CA PHE A 85 -6.24 -10.69 21.71
C PHE A 85 -7.40 -10.01 20.97
N LEU A 86 -7.40 -8.68 20.90
CA LEU A 86 -8.33 -7.91 20.06
C LEU A 86 -8.18 -8.30 18.59
N LEU A 87 -6.96 -8.37 18.06
CA LEU A 87 -6.70 -8.79 16.69
C LEU A 87 -7.20 -10.21 16.43
N TYR A 88 -7.08 -11.11 17.40
CA TYR A 88 -7.56 -12.48 17.31
C TYR A 88 -9.10 -12.55 17.29
N LEU A 89 -9.78 -11.77 18.13
CA LEU A 89 -11.23 -11.64 18.14
C LEU A 89 -11.75 -11.05 16.83
N VAL A 90 -11.12 -9.99 16.32
CA VAL A 90 -11.54 -9.35 15.08
C VAL A 90 -11.16 -10.20 13.86
N ARG A 91 -10.07 -10.97 13.90
CA ARG A 91 -9.72 -11.98 12.88
C ARG A 91 -10.81 -13.06 12.74
N ASN A 92 -11.49 -13.42 13.83
CA ASN A 92 -12.57 -14.40 13.81
C ASN A 92 -13.91 -13.82 13.33
N SER A 93 -14.04 -12.50 13.28
CA SER A 93 -15.15 -11.81 12.62
C SER A 93 -14.96 -11.88 11.11
N ARG A 94 -15.74 -12.73 10.43
CA ARG A 94 -15.79 -12.83 8.94
C ARG A 94 -16.00 -11.47 8.24
N ARG A 95 -16.48 -10.46 8.96
CA ARG A 95 -16.70 -9.08 8.46
C ARG A 95 -15.40 -8.32 8.16
N MET A 96 -14.31 -8.54 8.91
CA MET A 96 -13.08 -7.77 8.68
C MET A 96 -12.26 -8.30 7.49
N LYS A 97 -12.31 -9.60 7.20
CA LYS A 97 -11.77 -10.14 5.93
C LYS A 97 -12.51 -9.57 4.72
N GLY A 98 -13.85 -9.48 4.81
CA GLY A 98 -14.68 -8.88 3.77
C GLY A 98 -14.37 -7.40 3.55
N SER A 99 -14.35 -6.60 4.61
CA SER A 99 -14.07 -5.15 4.52
C SER A 99 -12.62 -4.82 4.13
N LEU A 100 -11.63 -5.61 4.56
CA LEU A 100 -10.24 -5.44 4.09
C LEU A 100 -10.10 -5.84 2.62
N GLN A 101 -10.74 -6.92 2.18
CA GLN A 101 -10.76 -7.30 0.77
C GLN A 101 -11.53 -6.31 -0.09
N GLU A 102 -12.66 -5.77 0.39
CA GLU A 102 -13.44 -4.71 -0.28
C GLU A 102 -12.65 -3.41 -0.36
N ASN A 103 -12.07 -2.93 0.75
CA ASN A 103 -11.27 -1.71 0.73
C ASN A 103 -10.01 -1.86 -0.11
N LEU A 104 -9.35 -3.03 -0.12
CA LEU A 104 -8.22 -3.27 -1.02
C LEU A 104 -8.67 -3.37 -2.48
N ARG A 105 -9.79 -4.06 -2.77
CA ARG A 105 -10.34 -4.10 -4.13
C ARG A 105 -10.77 -2.73 -4.60
N GLU A 106 -11.41 -1.93 -3.75
CA GLU A 106 -11.87 -0.60 -4.07
C GLU A 106 -10.67 0.36 -4.20
N PHE A 107 -9.65 0.27 -3.35
CA PHE A 107 -8.42 1.04 -3.52
C PHE A 107 -7.65 0.66 -4.79
N ILE A 108 -7.73 -0.61 -5.24
CA ILE A 108 -7.12 -1.09 -6.49
C ILE A 108 -7.98 -0.73 -7.72
N PHE A 109 -9.31 -0.90 -7.66
CA PHE A 109 -10.22 -0.71 -8.80
C PHE A 109 -10.70 0.73 -8.97
N LYS A 110 -10.74 1.54 -7.91
CA LYS A 110 -10.99 2.99 -8.00
C LYS A 110 -9.81 3.74 -8.63
N MET A 111 -8.71 3.04 -8.95
CA MET A 111 -7.63 3.54 -9.81
C MET A 111 -7.82 3.27 -11.30
N LYS A 112 -8.91 2.60 -11.70
CA LYS A 112 -9.21 2.29 -13.10
C LYS A 112 -10.20 3.29 -13.74
N LYS A 113 -10.42 4.44 -13.11
CA LYS A 113 -11.17 5.57 -13.67
C LYS A 113 -10.37 6.85 -13.41
#